data_AF-A0A6L2K3I8-F1
#
_entry.id   AF-A0A6L2K3I8-F1
#
_cell.length_a   1.000
_cell.length_b   1.000
_cell.length_c   1.000
_cell.angle_alpha   90.00
_cell.angle_beta   90.00
_cell.angle_gamma   90.00
#
_symmetry.space_group_name_H-M   'P 1'
#
loop_
_entity.id
_entity.type
_entity.pdbx_description
1 polymer ?
#
loop_
_entity_poly.entity_id
_entity_poly.type
_entity_poly.pdbx_seq_one_letter_code
_entity_poly.pdbx_strand_id
1 'polypeptide(L)'
;METNQGMDWLSKLRAKIVCFDKIVQNPLPSGENLEVYGERPEGNLKQLKTMKVNEPKLEDIPIVCDFPGVFTEDLSSLPPSREVEFRMDLILEAMPVAKSPYRLAPMKMQELSNQLI
;
A
#
# COMPACT_ATOMS: atom_id res chain seq x y z
N MET A 1 -27.55 -6.80 -6.77
CA MET A 1 -26.82 -5.76 -6.02
C MET A 1 -25.35 -6.12 -6.16
N GLU A 2 -24.65 -5.37 -6.99
CA GLU A 2 -23.24 -5.61 -7.31
C GLU A 2 -22.39 -5.20 -6.10
N THR A 3 -21.67 -6.15 -5.52
CA THR A 3 -20.66 -5.82 -4.53
C THR A 3 -19.44 -5.30 -5.27
N ASN A 4 -18.97 -4.12 -4.89
CA ASN A 4 -17.75 -3.56 -5.44
C ASN A 4 -16.60 -4.52 -5.12
N GLN A 5 -16.13 -5.26 -6.13
CA GLN A 5 -15.19 -6.39 -6.04
C GLN A 5 -13.89 -6.07 -5.28
N GLY A 6 -13.55 -4.79 -5.12
CA GLY A 6 -12.40 -4.32 -4.34
C GLY A 6 -12.61 -4.17 -2.83
N MET A 7 -13.84 -4.22 -2.31
CA MET A 7 -14.14 -3.97 -0.88
C MET A 7 -14.68 -5.21 -0.14
N ASP A 8 -14.90 -6.31 -0.84
CA ASP A 8 -15.42 -7.56 -0.28
C ASP A 8 -14.51 -8.17 0.79
N TRP A 9 -13.21 -7.82 0.77
CA TRP A 9 -12.24 -8.23 1.78
C TRP A 9 -12.57 -7.71 3.18
N LEU A 10 -13.18 -6.51 3.29
CA LEU A 10 -13.57 -5.94 4.58
C LEU A 10 -14.64 -6.82 5.25
N SER A 11 -15.62 -7.29 4.48
CA SER A 11 -16.66 -8.19 4.99
C SER A 11 -16.08 -9.55 5.36
N LYS A 12 -15.15 -10.09 4.57
CA LYS A 12 -14.47 -11.36 4.86
C LYS A 12 -13.68 -11.31 6.18
N LEU A 13 -13.01 -10.20 6.44
CA LEU A 13 -12.25 -9.97 7.67
C LEU A 13 -13.11 -9.46 8.84
N ARG A 14 -14.44 -9.32 8.65
CA ARG A 14 -15.34 -8.72 9.65
C ARG A 14 -14.85 -7.34 10.12
N ALA A 15 -14.20 -6.60 9.22
CA ALA A 15 -13.66 -5.29 9.51
C ALA A 15 -14.80 -4.30 9.82
N LYS A 16 -14.57 -3.43 10.80
CA LYS A 16 -15.49 -2.38 11.21
C LYS A 16 -14.90 -1.02 10.88
N ILE A 17 -15.62 -0.24 10.08
CA ILE A 17 -15.21 1.14 9.75
C ILE A 17 -15.85 2.11 10.73
N VAL A 18 -15.02 2.83 11.49
CA VAL A 18 -15.42 3.97 12.33
C VAL A 18 -15.21 5.23 11.51
N CYS A 19 -16.24 5.63 10.75
CA CYS A 19 -16.12 6.71 9.76
C CYS A 19 -15.74 8.07 10.37
N PHE A 20 -16.24 8.38 11.57
CA PHE A 20 -15.98 9.66 12.24
C PHE A 20 -14.49 9.84 12.56
N ASP A 21 -13.88 8.79 13.10
CA ASP A 21 -12.46 8.78 13.46
C ASP A 21 -11.56 8.34 12.30
N LYS A 22 -12.16 7.94 11.16
CA LYS A 22 -11.48 7.37 9.99
C LYS A 22 -10.60 6.16 10.34
N ILE A 23 -11.13 5.28 11.20
CA ILE A 23 -10.45 4.08 11.67
C ILE A 23 -11.07 2.85 11.00
N VAL A 24 -10.23 1.92 10.56
CA VAL A 24 -10.64 0.56 10.20
C VAL A 24 -10.17 -0.38 11.31
N GLN A 25 -11.12 -1.04 11.97
CA GLN A 25 -10.87 -2.01 13.03
C GLN A 25 -11.00 -3.43 12.48
N ASN A 26 -9.98 -4.27 12.66
CA ASN A 26 -9.99 -5.68 12.24
C ASN A 26 -9.75 -6.59 13.46
N PRO A 27 -10.65 -7.55 13.75
CA PRO A 27 -10.45 -8.49 14.86
C PRO A 27 -9.25 -9.41 14.60
N LEU A 28 -8.32 -9.48 15.56
CA LEU A 28 -7.19 -10.38 15.56
C LEU A 28 -7.56 -11.74 16.19
N PRO A 29 -6.84 -12.83 15.86
CA PRO A 29 -7.02 -14.14 16.51
C PRO A 29 -6.81 -14.11 18.03
N SER A 30 -6.01 -13.15 18.53
CA SER A 30 -5.77 -12.91 19.97
C SER A 30 -6.99 -12.37 20.72
N GLY A 31 -8.05 -11.95 20.02
CA GLY A 31 -9.22 -11.29 20.60
C GLY A 31 -9.08 -9.77 20.74
N GLU A 32 -7.91 -9.21 20.42
CA GLU A 32 -7.68 -7.76 20.30
C GLU A 32 -8.13 -7.25 18.92
N ASN A 33 -8.30 -5.93 18.76
CA ASN A 33 -8.61 -5.33 17.46
C ASN A 33 -7.41 -4.55 16.95
N LEU A 34 -7.04 -4.81 15.71
CA LEU A 34 -6.10 -4.01 14.93
C LEU A 34 -6.80 -2.72 14.48
N GLU A 35 -6.23 -1.55 14.80
CA GLU A 35 -6.75 -0.26 14.37
C GLU A 35 -5.84 0.37 13.31
N VAL A 36 -6.38 0.55 12.11
CA VAL A 36 -5.70 1.24 11.00
C VAL A 36 -6.29 2.63 10.84
N TYR A 37 -5.45 3.66 10.94
CA TYR A 37 -5.85 5.05 10.84
C TYR A 37 -5.69 5.54 9.40
N GLY A 38 -6.75 6.11 8.81
CA GLY A 38 -6.64 6.79 7.52
C GLY A 38 -5.84 8.09 7.64
N GLU A 39 -5.17 8.51 6.55
CA GLU A 39 -4.49 9.80 6.50
C GLU A 39 -5.47 10.94 6.83
N ARG A 40 -5.22 11.63 7.94
CA ARG A 40 -5.98 12.81 8.31
C ARG A 40 -5.31 14.00 7.63
N PRO A 41 -6.00 14.77 6.76
CA PRO A 41 -5.51 16.09 6.40
C PRO A 41 -5.42 16.89 7.71
N GLU A 42 -4.23 17.38 8.00
CA GLU A 42 -3.82 17.96 9.28
C GLU A 42 -4.87 18.94 9.81
N GLY A 43 -5.48 18.59 10.93
CA GLY A 43 -6.59 19.36 11.50
C GLY A 43 -6.80 19.01 12.97
N ASN A 44 -6.07 19.73 13.82
CA ASN A 44 -6.22 19.83 15.28
C ASN A 44 -5.73 18.63 16.11
N LEU A 45 -4.50 18.77 16.61
CA LEU A 45 -3.88 18.00 17.67
C LEU A 45 -4.62 18.20 19.00
N LYS A 46 -5.67 17.42 19.28
CA LYS A 46 -6.16 17.23 20.65
C LYS A 46 -6.36 15.74 20.93
N GLN A 47 -5.47 15.25 21.79
CA GLN A 47 -5.46 13.94 22.44
C GLN A 47 -5.29 12.72 21.52
N LEU A 48 -4.06 12.53 21.01
CA LEU A 48 -3.55 11.18 20.84
C LEU A 48 -3.12 10.70 22.22
N LYS A 49 -3.99 9.97 22.92
CA LYS A 49 -3.54 9.07 23.98
C LYS A 49 -2.68 8.02 23.28
N THR A 50 -1.37 8.14 23.45
CA THR A 50 -0.41 7.08 23.17
C THR A 50 -0.71 5.91 24.11
N MET A 51 -1.72 5.12 23.75
CA MET A 51 -1.65 3.70 24.08
C MET A 51 -0.53 3.17 23.18
N LYS A 52 0.54 2.68 23.80
CA LYS A 52 1.51 1.82 23.13
C LYS A 52 0.74 0.57 22.67
N VAL A 53 0.00 0.69 21.58
CA VAL A 53 -0.40 -0.46 20.79
C VAL A 53 0.92 -0.91 20.20
N ASN A 54 1.39 -2.10 20.63
CA ASN A 54 2.52 -2.74 19.98
C ASN A 54 2.24 -2.67 18.49
N GLU A 55 3.17 -2.08 17.74
CA GLU A 55 3.02 -1.95 16.30
C GLU A 55 2.74 -3.35 15.76
N PRO A 56 1.51 -3.58 15.25
CA PRO A 56 1.04 -4.91 14.93
C PRO A 56 1.94 -5.44 13.83
N LYS A 57 2.50 -6.63 14.04
CA LYS A 57 3.39 -7.20 13.05
C LYS A 57 2.57 -7.53 11.81
N LEU A 58 3.21 -7.53 10.64
CA LEU A 58 2.57 -7.99 9.40
C LEU A 58 1.93 -9.39 9.58
N GLU A 59 2.57 -10.23 10.40
CA GLU A 59 2.11 -11.56 10.81
C GLU A 59 0.78 -11.58 11.58
N ASP A 60 0.35 -10.45 12.16
CA ASP A 60 -0.91 -10.36 12.90
C ASP A 60 -2.09 -10.07 11.96
N ILE A 61 -1.83 -9.60 10.74
CA ILE A 61 -2.88 -9.21 9.80
C ILE A 61 -3.35 -10.46 9.04
N PRO A 62 -4.62 -10.92 9.19
CA PRO A 62 -5.06 -12.20 8.64
C PRO A 62 -4.85 -12.35 7.13
N ILE A 63 -5.06 -11.27 6.36
CA ILE A 63 -4.85 -11.29 4.90
C ILE A 63 -3.38 -11.43 4.51
N VAL A 64 -2.45 -10.96 5.35
CA VAL A 64 -1.01 -11.12 5.11
C VAL A 64 -0.62 -12.57 5.38
N CYS A 65 -1.18 -13.19 6.42
CA CYS A 65 -0.99 -14.62 6.72
C CYS A 65 -1.48 -15.54 5.60
N ASP A 66 -2.57 -15.16 4.92
CA ASP A 66 -3.13 -15.92 3.79
C ASP A 66 -2.23 -15.87 2.54
N PHE A 67 -1.33 -14.88 2.45
CA PHE A 67 -0.46 -14.64 1.30
C PHE A 67 1.01 -14.35 1.70
N PRO A 68 1.70 -15.31 2.34
CA PRO A 68 3.02 -15.07 2.93
C PRO A 68 4.12 -14.77 1.89
N GLY A 69 3.92 -15.16 0.63
CA GLY A 69 4.85 -14.88 -0.48
C GLY A 69 4.53 -13.62 -1.30
N VAL A 70 3.43 -12.92 -0.99
CA VAL A 70 3.02 -11.68 -1.71
C VAL A 70 3.49 -10.44 -0.96
N PHE A 71 3.51 -10.50 0.38
CA PHE A 71 3.87 -9.41 1.26
C PHE A 71 5.22 -9.65 1.93
N THR A 72 6.23 -10.05 1.15
CA THR A 72 7.60 -10.15 1.66
C THR A 72 8.17 -8.76 1.91
N GLU A 73 8.93 -8.60 3.00
CA GLU A 73 9.64 -7.35 3.33
C GLU A 73 10.62 -6.93 2.22
N ASP A 74 11.05 -7.90 1.40
CA ASP A 74 11.96 -7.72 0.29
C ASP A 74 11.21 -7.48 -1.04
N LEU A 75 10.73 -6.24 -1.22
CA LEU A 75 10.13 -5.77 -2.49
C LEU A 75 11.19 -5.44 -3.56
N SER A 76 12.49 -5.64 -3.27
CA SER A 76 13.59 -5.32 -4.18
C SER A 76 13.76 -6.35 -5.31
N SER A 77 13.07 -7.49 -5.21
CA SER A 77 13.20 -8.55 -6.19
C SER A 77 12.54 -8.20 -7.52
N LEU A 78 13.27 -8.40 -8.62
CA LEU A 78 12.68 -8.38 -9.95
C LEU A 78 11.50 -9.36 -9.97
N PRO A 79 10.39 -9.02 -10.64
CA PRO A 79 9.28 -9.94 -10.76
C PRO A 79 9.80 -11.26 -11.33
N PRO A 80 9.36 -12.42 -10.81
CA PRO A 80 9.80 -13.71 -11.32
C PRO A 80 9.58 -13.78 -12.83
N SER A 81 10.41 -14.55 -13.54
CA SER A 81 10.28 -14.72 -14.99
C SER A 81 8.86 -15.16 -15.31
N ARG A 82 8.11 -14.26 -15.95
CA ARG A 82 6.73 -14.51 -16.33
C ARG A 82 6.77 -15.27 -17.65
N GLU A 83 5.89 -16.25 -17.82
CA GLU A 83 5.75 -16.98 -19.08
C GLU A 83 5.25 -16.08 -20.23
N VAL A 84 4.66 -14.93 -19.86
CA VAL A 84 4.20 -13.89 -20.79
C VAL A 84 5.26 -12.81 -20.94
N GLU A 85 5.74 -12.66 -22.17
CA GLU A 85 6.58 -11.54 -22.60
C GLU A 85 5.71 -10.29 -22.82
N PHE A 86 6.06 -9.17 -22.16
CA PHE A 86 5.42 -7.89 -22.45
C PHE A 86 5.96 -7.33 -23.77
N ARG A 87 5.10 -7.24 -24.78
CA ARG A 87 5.42 -6.62 -26.06
C ARG A 87 4.87 -5.21 -26.12
N MET A 88 5.69 -4.27 -26.60
CA MET A 88 5.27 -2.91 -26.90
C MET A 88 5.17 -2.77 -28.40
N ASP A 89 3.95 -2.94 -28.92
CA ASP A 89 3.69 -2.77 -30.34
C ASP A 89 3.62 -1.27 -30.67
N LEU A 90 4.44 -0.83 -31.62
CA LEU A 90 4.37 0.51 -32.16
C LEU A 90 3.36 0.53 -33.31
N ILE A 91 2.53 1.58 -33.34
CA ILE A 91 1.81 1.91 -34.58
C ILE A 91 2.83 2.27 -35.66
N LEU A 92 2.54 1.94 -36.92
CA LEU A 92 3.51 2.01 -38.04
C LEU A 92 4.18 3.38 -38.24
N GLU A 93 3.60 4.45 -37.72
CA GLU A 93 4.08 5.82 -37.85
C GLU A 93 4.59 6.42 -36.53
N ALA A 94 4.67 5.63 -35.45
CA ALA A 94 5.18 6.11 -34.18
C ALA A 94 6.68 6.37 -34.25
N MET A 95 7.06 7.63 -34.06
CA MET A 95 8.46 8.05 -33.94
C MET A 95 8.89 8.13 -32.47
N PRO A 96 10.14 7.78 -32.12
CA PRO A 96 10.64 7.91 -30.76
C PRO A 96 10.67 9.39 -30.36
N VAL A 97 10.25 9.66 -29.12
CA VAL A 97 10.22 11.02 -28.57
C VAL A 97 11.35 11.18 -27.56
N ALA A 98 12.28 12.09 -27.84
CA ALA A 98 13.27 12.54 -26.87
C ALA A 98 12.82 13.85 -26.23
N LYS A 99 12.92 13.95 -24.90
CA LYS A 99 12.68 15.18 -24.13
C LYS A 99 13.88 15.45 -23.22
N SER A 100 14.19 16.72 -22.98
CA SER A 100 15.20 17.08 -21.99
C SER A 100 14.73 16.72 -20.58
N PRO A 101 15.61 16.21 -19.70
CA PRO A 101 15.27 15.96 -18.30
C PRO A 101 14.74 17.22 -17.61
N TYR A 102 13.76 17.06 -16.73
CA TYR A 102 13.28 18.15 -15.89
C TYR A 102 14.34 18.55 -14.86
N ARG A 103 14.42 19.86 -14.57
CA ARG A 103 15.26 20.36 -13.49
C ARG A 103 14.59 20.09 -12.15
N LEU A 104 15.27 19.37 -11.28
CA LEU A 104 14.82 19.05 -9.92
C LEU A 104 15.75 19.72 -8.91
N ALA A 105 15.18 20.09 -7.75
CA ALA A 105 15.98 20.59 -6.63
C ALA A 105 16.91 19.47 -6.11
N PRO A 106 18.07 19.81 -5.51
CA PRO A 106 19.06 18.82 -5.06
C PRO A 106 18.46 17.72 -4.16
N MET A 107 17.56 18.07 -3.24
CA MET A 107 16.90 17.12 -2.34
C MET A 107 16.01 16.12 -3.09
N LYS A 108 15.30 16.56 -4.13
CA LYS A 108 14.45 15.69 -4.96
C LYS A 108 15.29 14.78 -5.86
N MET A 109 16.44 15.27 -6.35
CA MET A 109 17.40 14.44 -7.08
C MET A 109 18.01 13.35 -6.20
N GLN A 110 18.39 13.68 -4.96
CA GLN A 110 18.91 12.71 -4.01
C GLN A 110 17.89 11.62 -3.69
N GLU A 111 16.63 12.00 -3.46
CA GLU A 111 15.53 11.06 -3.24
C GLU A 111 15.33 10.12 -4.42
N LEU A 112 15.24 10.66 -5.65
CA LEU A 112 15.12 9.82 -6.85
C LEU A 112 16.32 8.89 -7.03
N SER A 113 17.53 9.35 -6.72
CA SER A 113 18.72 8.50 -6.79
C SER A 113 18.63 7.32 -5.83
N ASN A 114 18.11 7.53 -4.62
CA ASN A 114 17.95 6.45 -3.64
C ASN A 114 16.93 5.39 -4.07
N GLN A 115 15.96 5.75 -4.92
CA GLN A 115 14.94 4.83 -5.43
C GLN A 115 15.37 4.06 -6.68
N LEU A 116 16.33 4.59 -7.44
CA LEU A 116 16.79 4.05 -8.72
C LEU A 116 18.06 3.19 -8.61
N ILE A 117 18.70 3.18 -7.44
CA ILE A 117 19.88 2.37 -7.09
C ILE A 117 19.40 1.09 -6.42
#